data_AF-A0A942J058-F1
#
_entry.id   AF-A0A942J058-F1
#
_cell.length_a   1.000
_cell.length_b   1.000
_cell.length_c   1.000
_cell.angle_alpha   90.00
_cell.angle_beta   90.00
_cell.angle_gamma   90.00
#
_symmetry.space_group_name_H-M   'P 1'
#
loop_
_entity.id
_entity.type
_entity.pdbx_description
1 polymer ?
#
loop_
_entity_poly.entity_id
_entity_poly.type
_entity_poly.pdbx_seq_one_letter_code
_entity_poly.pdbx_strand_id
1 'polypeptide(L)'
;MESFSFIDLSFLYFVLFSFVLIALVLFILYFMDGLKEISKFFRWRQYIIYILGSLFILVSFSLSYFLYLHGPLWLALSVLITFNGAAAYFFYKSSNTISEGKR
;
A
#
# COMPACT_ATOMS: atom_id res chain seq x y z
N MET A 1 -30.73 -25.17 4.35
CA MET A 1 -30.65 -24.04 5.31
C MET A 1 -29.17 -23.73 5.49
N GLU A 2 -28.55 -23.07 4.52
CA GLU A 2 -27.07 -22.92 4.44
C GLU A 2 -26.63 -21.48 4.11
N SER A 3 -27.56 -20.55 3.90
CA SER A 3 -27.25 -19.17 3.50
C SER A 3 -26.68 -18.31 4.63
N PHE A 4 -26.93 -18.66 5.89
CA PHE A 4 -26.46 -17.87 7.04
C PHE A 4 -24.93 -17.95 7.22
N SER A 5 -24.31 -19.12 6.98
CA SER A 5 -22.85 -19.28 7.19
C SER A 5 -22.00 -18.45 6.21
N PHE A 6 -22.46 -18.28 4.97
CA PHE A 6 -21.74 -17.51 3.95
C PHE A 6 -21.79 -16.00 4.19
N ILE A 7 -22.93 -15.50 4.69
CA ILE A 7 -23.10 -14.08 5.04
C ILE A 7 -22.21 -13.72 6.22
N ASP A 8 -22.15 -14.60 7.24
CA ASP A 8 -21.31 -14.40 8.42
C ASP A 8 -19.82 -14.39 8.09
N LEU A 9 -19.36 -15.30 7.21
CA LEU A 9 -17.98 -15.32 6.72
C LEU A 9 -17.62 -14.08 5.91
N SER A 10 -18.52 -13.65 5.01
CA SER A 10 -18.29 -12.46 4.17
C SER A 10 -18.22 -11.19 5.02
N PHE A 11 -19.09 -11.08 6.04
CA PHE A 11 -19.06 -10.00 7.01
C PHE A 11 -17.77 -10.00 7.84
N LEU A 12 -17.33 -11.17 8.30
CA LEU A 12 -16.06 -11.33 9.01
C LEU A 12 -14.86 -10.87 8.16
N TYR A 13 -14.81 -11.23 6.88
CA TYR A 13 -13.77 -10.77 5.96
C TYR A 13 -13.81 -9.27 5.74
N PHE A 14 -15.01 -8.67 5.62
CA PHE A 14 -15.17 -7.23 5.51
C PHE A 14 -14.68 -6.49 6.77
N VAL A 15 -14.99 -7.00 7.96
CA VAL A 15 -14.53 -6.43 9.23
C VAL A 15 -13.01 -6.53 9.34
N LEU A 16 -12.41 -7.69 9.03
CA LEU A 16 -10.96 -7.88 9.00
C LEU A 16 -10.28 -6.94 8.01
N PHE A 17 -10.83 -6.82 6.80
CA PHE A 17 -10.31 -5.90 5.79
C PHE A 17 -10.37 -4.44 6.26
N SER A 18 -11.45 -4.04 6.94
CA SER A 18 -11.61 -2.70 7.52
C SER A 18 -10.58 -2.43 8.61
N PHE A 19 -10.30 -3.40 9.49
CA PHE A 19 -9.22 -3.29 10.48
C PHE A 19 -7.85 -3.14 9.82
N VAL A 20 -7.57 -3.92 8.77
CA VAL A 20 -6.33 -3.81 8.00
C VAL A 20 -6.21 -2.42 7.38
N LEU A 21 -7.31 -1.87 6.83
CA LEU A 21 -7.36 -0.53 6.25
C LEU A 21 -7.09 0.56 7.30
N ILE A 22 -7.71 0.46 8.48
CA ILE A 22 -7.49 1.40 9.58
C ILE A 22 -6.04 1.31 10.07
N ALA A 23 -5.50 0.10 10.24
CA ALA A 23 -4.10 -0.11 10.61
C ALA A 23 -3.15 0.47 9.55
N LEU A 24 -3.50 0.35 8.26
CA LEU A 24 -2.80 0.98 7.15
C LEU A 24 -2.78 2.50 7.30
N VAL A 25 -3.93 3.13 7.53
CA VAL A 25 -4.05 4.58 7.74
C VAL A 25 -3.23 5.04 8.94
N LEU A 26 -3.32 4.34 10.07
CA LEU A 26 -2.54 4.65 11.27
C LEU A 26 -1.04 4.47 11.03
N PHE A 27 -0.65 3.41 10.34
CA PHE A 27 0.74 3.17 9.94
C PHE A 27 1.26 4.29 9.06
N ILE A 28 0.45 4.78 8.11
CA ILE A 28 0.81 5.91 7.24
C ILE A 28 0.98 7.20 8.05
N LEU A 29 0.07 7.50 8.97
CA LEU A 29 0.17 8.68 9.84
C LEU A 29 1.42 8.61 10.72
N TYR A 30 1.67 7.45 11.32
CA TYR A 30 2.88 7.21 12.11
C TYR A 30 4.16 7.34 11.26
N PHE A 31 4.16 6.76 10.06
CA PHE A 31 5.29 6.83 9.14
C PHE A 31 5.51 8.25 8.62
N MET A 32 4.45 9.02 8.40
CA MET A 32 4.52 10.45 8.06
C MET A 32 5.18 11.27 9.18
N ASP A 33 4.83 11.01 10.45
CA ASP A 33 5.48 11.68 11.57
C ASP A 33 6.95 11.26 11.73
N GLY A 34 7.26 9.96 11.61
CA GLY A 34 8.65 9.49 11.61
C GLY A 34 9.48 10.06 10.45
N LEU A 35 8.89 10.21 9.27
CA LEU A 35 9.56 10.80 8.11
C LEU A 35 9.70 12.33 8.21
N LYS A 36 8.88 13.05 8.99
CA LYS A 36 9.08 14.50 9.24
C LYS A 36 10.43 14.76 9.89
N GLU A 37 10.92 13.87 10.74
CA GLU A 37 12.26 13.99 11.34
C GLU A 37 13.36 13.91 10.26
N ILE A 38 13.14 13.11 9.22
CA ILE A 38 14.06 12.92 8.09
C ILE A 38 13.86 13.98 6.98
N SER A 39 12.78 14.76 7.04
CA SER A 39 12.46 15.82 6.05
C SER A 39 13.54 16.91 5.96
N LYS A 40 14.39 17.04 6.97
CA LYS A 40 15.59 17.92 6.92
C LYS A 40 16.63 17.46 5.89
N PHE A 41 16.61 16.18 5.49
CA PHE A 41 17.60 15.58 4.59
C PHE A 41 17.05 15.34 3.17
N PHE A 42 15.73 15.32 2.99
CA PHE A 42 15.07 15.04 1.70
C PHE A 42 14.25 16.23 1.22
N ARG A 43 14.28 16.52 -0.09
CA ARG A 43 13.38 17.52 -0.68
C ARG A 43 11.93 17.04 -0.56
N TRP A 44 10.99 17.93 -0.23
CA TRP A 44 9.56 17.62 -0.03
C TRP A 44 8.94 16.77 -1.16
N ARG A 45 9.39 16.96 -2.41
CA ARG A 45 8.95 16.17 -3.56
C ARG A 45 9.38 14.70 -3.50
N GLN A 46 10.57 14.39 -2.99
CA GLN A 46 11.06 13.01 -2.82
C GLN A 46 10.34 12.31 -1.68
N TYR A 47 10.08 13.05 -0.61
CA TYR A 47 9.28 12.60 0.53
C TYR A 47 7.90 12.10 0.08
N ILE A 48 7.18 12.89 -0.72
CA ILE A 48 5.87 12.50 -1.24
C ILE A 48 5.97 11.25 -2.12
N ILE A 49 6.97 11.17 -3.02
CA ILE A 49 7.13 10.03 -3.93
C ILE A 49 7.47 8.74 -3.15
N TYR A 50 8.29 8.83 -2.10
CA TYR A 50 8.69 7.68 -1.29
C TYR A 50 7.52 7.13 -0.47
N ILE A 51 6.70 8.02 0.12
CA ILE A 51 5.45 7.63 0.79
C ILE A 51 4.51 6.97 -0.21
N LEU A 52 4.34 7.56 -1.39
CA LEU A 52 3.46 7.01 -2.43
C LEU A 52 3.89 5.59 -2.85
N GLY A 53 5.19 5.34 -3.03
CA GLY A 53 5.70 4.01 -3.32
C GLY A 53 5.42 3.00 -2.20
N SER A 54 5.64 3.40 -0.95
CA SER A 54 5.39 2.56 0.22
C SER A 54 3.90 2.22 0.37
N LEU A 55 3.03 3.20 0.10
CA LEU A 55 1.57 3.03 0.08
C LEU A 55 1.13 2.00 -0.96
N PHE A 56 1.69 2.06 -2.16
CA PHE A 56 1.36 1.13 -3.24
C PHE A 56 1.69 -0.31 -2.85
N ILE A 57 2.83 -0.55 -2.19
CA ILE A 57 3.18 -1.88 -1.69
C ILE A 57 2.17 -2.34 -0.64
N LEU A 58 1.91 -1.51 0.37
CA LEU A 58 1.06 -1.87 1.49
C LEU A 58 -0.40 -2.16 1.05
N VAL A 59 -0.95 -1.31 0.17
CA VAL A 59 -2.29 -1.50 -0.41
C VAL A 59 -2.33 -2.74 -1.31
N SER A 60 -1.25 -3.05 -2.04
CA SER A 60 -1.22 -4.20 -2.95
C SER A 60 -1.47 -5.52 -2.22
N PHE A 61 -0.92 -5.71 -1.02
CA PHE A 61 -1.10 -6.93 -0.24
C PHE A 61 -2.54 -7.06 0.25
N SER A 62 -3.09 -6.00 0.84
CA SER A 62 -4.47 -6.00 1.35
C SER A 62 -5.49 -6.20 0.23
N LEU A 63 -5.32 -5.50 -0.90
CA LEU A 63 -6.23 -5.59 -2.04
C LEU A 63 -6.09 -6.93 -2.77
N SER A 64 -4.87 -7.42 -2.96
CA SER A 64 -4.63 -8.73 -3.57
C SER A 64 -5.23 -9.86 -2.72
N TYR A 65 -5.08 -9.79 -1.39
CA TYR A 65 -5.70 -10.76 -0.49
C TYR A 65 -7.24 -10.74 -0.56
N PHE A 66 -7.85 -9.55 -0.60
CA PHE A 66 -9.29 -9.43 -0.78
C PHE A 66 -9.76 -10.02 -2.12
N LEU A 67 -9.05 -9.73 -3.20
CA LEU A 67 -9.36 -10.28 -4.53
C LEU A 67 -9.11 -11.78 -4.63
N TYR A 68 -8.15 -12.31 -3.87
CA TYR A 68 -7.92 -13.75 -3.76
C TYR A 68 -9.09 -14.46 -3.07
N LEU A 69 -9.69 -13.85 -2.05
CA LEU A 69 -10.83 -14.41 -1.31
C LEU A 69 -12.14 -14.36 -2.10
N HIS A 70 -12.37 -13.32 -2.91
CA HIS A 70 -13.67 -13.07 -3.55
C HIS A 70 -13.64 -13.07 -5.08
N GLY A 71 -12.48 -13.27 -5.69
CA GLY A 71 -12.29 -13.15 -7.14
C GLY A 71 -11.30 -14.16 -7.72
N PRO A 72 -11.00 -14.05 -9.02
CA PRO A 72 -10.08 -14.96 -9.68
C PRO A 72 -8.62 -14.69 -9.28
N LEU A 73 -7.88 -15.76 -9.00
CA LEU A 73 -6.47 -15.72 -8.57
C LEU A 73 -5.57 -14.88 -9.49
N TRP A 74 -5.79 -14.94 -10.82
CA TRP A 74 -5.03 -14.15 -11.79
C TRP A 74 -5.16 -12.63 -11.57
N LEU A 75 -6.33 -12.17 -11.12
CA LEU A 75 -6.57 -10.76 -10.82
C LEU A 75 -5.80 -10.34 -9.57
N ALA A 76 -5.82 -11.18 -8.53
CA ALA A 76 -5.06 -10.95 -7.30
C ALA A 76 -3.55 -10.85 -7.58
N LEU A 77 -3.00 -11.75 -8.39
CA LEU A 77 -1.60 -11.72 -8.81
C LEU A 77 -1.27 -10.48 -9.65
N SER A 78 -2.15 -10.12 -10.58
CA SER A 78 -1.97 -8.95 -11.45
C SER A 78 -1.90 -7.65 -10.66
N VAL A 79 -2.76 -7.49 -9.63
CA VAL A 79 -2.73 -6.34 -8.72
C VAL A 79 -1.41 -6.29 -7.95
N LEU A 80 -0.96 -7.43 -7.43
CA LEU A 80 0.28 -7.51 -6.64
C LEU A 80 1.49 -7.13 -7.50
N ILE A 81 1.61 -7.67 -8.72
CA ILE A 81 2.70 -7.36 -9.65
C ILE A 81 2.66 -5.89 -10.07
N THR A 82 1.50 -5.39 -10.48
CA THR A 82 1.37 -4.02 -11.03
C THR A 82 1.69 -2.97 -9.98
N PHE A 83 1.17 -3.12 -8.77
CA PHE A 83 1.36 -2.15 -7.70
C PHE A 83 2.79 -2.16 -7.17
N ASN A 84 3.42 -3.34 -7.01
CA ASN A 84 4.82 -3.42 -6.60
C ASN A 84 5.77 -2.90 -7.72
N GLY A 85 5.45 -3.15 -8.98
CA GLY A 85 6.18 -2.57 -10.12
C GLY A 85 6.09 -1.04 -10.15
N ALA A 86 4.90 -0.49 -9.92
CA ALA A 86 4.72 0.96 -9.78
C ALA A 86 5.48 1.53 -8.57
N ALA A 87 5.49 0.84 -7.43
CA ALA A 87 6.26 1.22 -6.27
C ALA A 87 7.77 1.26 -6.54
N ALA A 88 8.31 0.25 -7.23
CA ALA A 88 9.70 0.22 -7.65
C ALA A 88 10.06 1.43 -8.53
N TYR A 89 9.17 1.81 -9.47
CA TYR A 89 9.33 3.02 -10.27
C TYR A 89 9.35 4.30 -9.41
N PHE A 90 8.46 4.42 -8.42
CA PHE A 90 8.46 5.56 -7.51
C PHE A 90 9.75 5.65 -6.70
N PHE A 91 10.27 4.52 -6.19
CA PHE A 91 11.55 4.52 -5.47
C PHE A 91 12.72 4.87 -6.36
N TYR A 92 12.76 4.35 -7.60
CA TYR A 92 13.76 4.74 -8.58
C TYR A 92 13.73 6.25 -8.87
N LYS A 93 12.54 6.81 -9.11
CA LYS A 93 12.35 8.25 -9.38
C LYS A 93 12.72 9.13 -8.18
N SER A 94 12.41 8.67 -6.96
CA SER A 94 12.82 9.31 -5.72
C SER A 94 14.35 9.38 -5.61
N SER A 95 15.03 8.26 -5.90
CA SER A 95 16.48 8.14 -5.86
C SER A 95 17.18 9.02 -6.92
N ASN A 96 16.72 9.01 -8.17
CA ASN A 96 17.30 9.86 -9.21
C ASN A 96 17.16 11.36 -8.95
N THR A 97 16.11 11.78 -8.24
CA THR A 97 15.95 13.19 -7.83
C THR A 97 17.09 13.65 -6.88
N ILE A 98 17.78 12.73 -6.19
CA ILE A 98 18.97 13.04 -5.35
C ILE A 98 20.18 13.31 -6.25
N SER A 99 20.31 12.55 -7.34
CA SER A 99 21.43 12.63 -8.28
C SER A 99 21.43 13.93 -9.08
N GLU A 100 20.25 14.45 -9.45
CA GLU A 100 20.14 15.70 -10.22
C GLU A 100 20.33 16.96 -9.36
N GLY A 101 20.09 16.88 -8.04
CA GLY A 101 20.30 18.00 -7.12
C GLY A 101 21.76 18.29 -6.77
N LYS A 102 22.70 17.46 -7.25
CA LYS A 102 24.16 17.58 -7.03
C LYS A 102 24.93 18.04 -8.27
N ARG A 103 24.27 18.41 -9.37
CA ARG A 103 24.90 19.07 -10.52
C ARG A 103 24.71 20.57 -10.47
#